data_AF-A0A6N8A335-F1
#
_entry.id   AF-A0A6N8A335-F1
#
_cell.length_a   1.000
_cell.length_b   1.000
_cell.length_c   1.000
_cell.angle_alpha   90.00
_cell.angle_beta   90.00
_cell.angle_gamma   90.00
#
_symmetry.space_group_name_H-M   'P 1'
#
loop_
_entity.id
_entity.type
_entity.pdbx_description
1 polymer ?
#
loop_
_entity_poly.entity_id
_entity_poly.type
_entity_poly.pdbx_seq_one_letter_code
_entity_poly.pdbx_strand_id
1 'polypeptide(L)'
;MSLSFRQSDILEIAKQHGRVAVEELADKFGVTVQTIRRDLSELSEAGKLDRVHGGAVLRSGVSNIGYEDRRELNEDAKSRIAAKCAADIPDGASIFMNIGTSTEAVARQLLNHKNLMVVTNNMNVANIL
;
A
#
# COMPACT_ATOMS: atom_id res chain seq x y z
N MET A 1 5.02 20.52 7.96
CA MET A 1 5.94 21.49 7.31
C MET A 1 5.38 21.85 5.95
N SER A 2 5.50 23.11 5.56
CA SER A 2 5.17 23.57 4.20
C SER A 2 6.22 23.02 3.22
N LEU A 3 5.79 22.50 2.07
CA LEU A 3 6.70 22.08 1.00
C LEU A 3 7.31 23.31 0.33
N SER A 4 8.59 23.23 -0.02
CA SER A 4 9.18 24.25 -0.89
C SER A 4 8.58 24.17 -2.30
N PHE A 5 8.72 25.25 -3.08
CA PHE A 5 8.31 25.27 -4.49
C PHE A 5 8.97 24.13 -5.27
N ARG A 6 10.29 23.95 -5.09
CA ARG A 6 11.05 22.87 -5.74
C ARG A 6 10.57 21.48 -5.31
N GLN A 7 10.29 21.28 -4.02
CA GLN A 7 9.76 20.00 -3.53
C GLN A 7 8.39 19.67 -4.12
N SER A 8 7.54 20.69 -4.28
CA SER A 8 6.22 20.54 -4.91
C SER A 8 6.35 20.15 -6.38
N ASP A 9 7.26 20.79 -7.12
CA ASP A 9 7.54 20.45 -8.52
C ASP A 9 8.16 19.06 -8.67
N ILE A 10 9.09 18.66 -7.80
CA ILE A 10 9.67 17.31 -7.80
C ILE A 10 8.57 16.25 -7.64
N LEU A 11 7.62 16.47 -6.72
CA LEU A 11 6.50 15.56 -6.55
C LEU A 11 5.63 15.47 -7.80
N GLU A 12 5.38 16.59 -8.47
CA GLU A 12 4.58 16.60 -9.70
C GLU A 12 5.27 15.84 -10.84
N ILE A 13 6.59 16.02 -11.00
CA ILE A 13 7.39 15.25 -11.95
C ILE A 13 7.31 13.75 -11.64
N ALA A 14 7.46 13.38 -10.36
CA ALA A 14 7.36 12.00 -9.92
C ALA A 14 5.96 11.39 -10.16
N LYS A 15 4.88 12.18 -10.02
CA LYS A 15 3.51 11.70 -10.32
C LYS A 15 3.32 11.42 -11.80
N GLN A 16 3.88 12.26 -12.67
CA GLN A 16 3.75 12.12 -14.11
C GLN A 16 4.59 10.96 -14.68
N HIS A 17 5.80 10.76 -14.15
CA HIS A 17 6.77 9.82 -14.72
C HIS A 17 6.98 8.55 -13.87
N GLY A 18 6.38 8.48 -12.68
CA GLY A 18 6.53 7.40 -11.71
C GLY A 18 7.86 7.40 -10.94
N ARG A 19 8.88 8.10 -11.45
CA ARG A 19 10.22 8.20 -10.85
C ARG A 19 10.89 9.53 -11.16
N VAL A 20 11.90 9.87 -10.37
CA VAL A 20 12.82 10.99 -10.60
C VAL A 20 14.26 10.56 -10.33
N ALA A 21 15.19 11.04 -11.16
CA ALA A 21 16.63 10.84 -10.98
C ALA A 21 17.29 12.09 -10.40
N VAL A 22 18.29 11.91 -9.54
CA VAL A 22 18.95 13.02 -8.84
C VAL A 22 19.66 13.94 -9.83
N GLU A 23 20.36 13.37 -10.80
CA GLU A 23 21.14 14.08 -11.81
C GLU A 23 20.22 14.91 -12.72
N GLU A 24 19.12 14.33 -13.21
CA GLU A 24 18.13 15.02 -14.05
C GLU A 24 17.48 16.21 -13.33
N LEU A 25 17.15 16.05 -12.04
CA LEU A 25 16.58 17.13 -11.24
C LEU A 25 17.61 18.22 -10.95
N ALA A 26 18.88 17.85 -10.72
CA ALA A 26 19.95 18.80 -10.46
C ALA A 26 20.15 19.73 -11.68
N ASP A 27 20.19 19.14 -12.87
CA ASP A 27 20.28 19.88 -14.14
C ASP A 27 19.03 20.74 -14.37
N LYS A 28 17.83 20.18 -14.15
CA LYS A 28 16.55 20.89 -14.35
C LYS A 28 16.41 22.13 -13.46
N PHE A 29 16.81 22.04 -12.20
CA PHE A 29 16.67 23.13 -11.23
C PHE A 29 17.92 24.01 -11.12
N GLY A 30 19.01 23.68 -11.83
CA GLY A 30 20.27 24.41 -11.75
C GLY A 30 20.89 24.39 -10.34
N VAL A 31 20.76 23.28 -9.62
CA VAL A 31 21.26 23.10 -8.25
C VAL A 31 22.20 21.91 -8.16
N THR A 32 22.93 21.81 -7.05
CA THR A 32 23.81 20.66 -6.84
C THR A 32 23.02 19.36 -6.62
N VAL A 33 23.61 18.24 -7.00
CA VAL A 33 23.15 16.88 -6.66
C VAL A 33 22.85 16.74 -5.16
N GLN A 34 23.66 17.35 -4.29
CA GLN A 34 23.47 17.29 -2.85
C GLN A 34 22.21 18.02 -2.38
N THR A 35 21.85 19.12 -3.05
CA THR A 35 20.59 19.84 -2.80
C THR A 35 19.39 18.96 -3.12
N ILE A 36 19.39 18.30 -4.28
CA ILE A 36 18.32 17.36 -4.65
C ILE A 36 18.28 16.15 -3.71
N ARG A 37 19.42 15.57 -3.35
CA ARG A 37 19.46 14.47 -2.37
C ARG A 37 18.82 14.86 -1.05
N ARG A 38 19.03 16.09 -0.59
CA ARG A 38 18.38 16.63 0.61
C ARG A 38 16.87 16.79 0.41
N ASP A 39 16.41 17.38 -0.70
CA ASP A 39 14.97 17.50 -0.96
C ASP A 39 14.27 16.15 -1.03
N LEU A 40 14.89 15.16 -1.69
CA LEU A 40 14.37 13.79 -1.77
C LEU A 40 14.38 13.09 -0.41
N SER A 41 15.37 13.35 0.46
CA SER A 41 15.36 12.87 1.85
C SER A 41 14.16 13.45 2.60
N GLU A 42 13.98 14.76 2.59
CA GLU A 42 12.90 15.45 3.30
C GLU A 42 11.52 14.98 2.80
N LEU A 43 11.35 14.82 1.48
CA LEU A 43 10.12 14.27 0.89
C LEU A 43 9.87 12.81 1.27
N SER A 44 10.92 12.01 1.44
CA SER A 44 10.80 10.62 1.84
C SER A 44 10.48 10.47 3.33
N GLU A 45 11.12 11.27 4.18
CA GLU A 45 10.80 11.38 5.61
C GLU A 45 9.36 11.87 5.83
N ALA A 46 8.88 12.77 4.97
CA ALA A 46 7.47 13.20 4.95
C ALA A 46 6.52 12.16 4.33
N GLY A 47 7.02 10.99 3.94
CA GLY A 47 6.24 9.88 3.40
C GLY A 47 5.62 10.13 2.02
N LYS A 48 6.17 11.07 1.24
CA LYS A 48 5.67 11.43 -0.10
C LYS A 48 6.36 10.67 -1.23
N LEU A 49 7.61 10.26 -1.04
CA LEU A 49 8.43 9.51 -2.00
C LEU A 49 9.17 8.36 -1.31
N ASP A 50 9.54 7.33 -2.05
CA ASP A 50 10.47 6.29 -1.58
C ASP A 50 11.83 6.47 -2.26
N ARG A 51 12.91 6.40 -1.47
CA ARG A 51 14.29 6.52 -1.97
C ARG A 51 14.71 5.26 -2.71
N VAL A 52 15.38 5.45 -3.85
CA VAL A 52 16.00 4.37 -4.63
C VAL A 52 17.43 4.77 -5.02
N HIS A 53 18.19 3.84 -5.60
CA HIS A 53 19.54 4.16 -6.07
C HIS A 53 19.47 5.23 -7.17
N GLY A 54 20.15 6.36 -6.96
CA GLY A 54 20.20 7.47 -7.93
C GLY A 54 18.94 8.34 -8.01
N GLY A 55 17.94 8.14 -7.15
CA GLY A 55 16.67 8.84 -7.33
C GLY A 55 15.64 8.63 -6.22
N ALA A 56 14.39 8.93 -6.57
CA ALA A 56 13.23 8.59 -5.78
C ALA A 56 12.07 8.18 -6.70
N VAL A 57 11.20 7.32 -6.21
CA VAL A 57 9.98 6.94 -6.91
C VAL A 57 8.78 7.53 -6.20
N LEU A 58 7.71 7.78 -6.97
CA LEU A 58 6.45 8.11 -6.34
C LEU A 58 6.14 6.98 -5.36
N ARG A 59 5.85 7.35 -4.11
CA ARG A 59 5.43 6.36 -3.13
C ARG A 59 4.16 5.72 -3.67
N SER A 60 4.30 4.50 -4.19
CA SER A 60 3.17 3.76 -4.73
C SER A 60 2.12 3.63 -3.61
N GLY A 61 0.83 3.57 -3.95
CA GLY A 61 -0.23 3.25 -2.99
C GLY A 61 -0.05 1.88 -2.30
N VAL A 62 1.02 1.15 -2.62
CA VAL A 62 1.56 -0.02 -1.91
C VAL A 62 2.53 0.41 -0.79
N SER A 63 2.49 1.67 -0.34
CA SER A 63 3.02 2.03 0.96
C SER A 63 2.27 1.22 2.03
N ASN A 64 2.90 0.96 3.18
CA ASN A 64 2.18 0.59 4.39
C ASN A 64 1.27 1.76 4.80
N ILE A 65 0.16 1.93 4.07
CA ILE A 65 -1.04 2.56 4.59
C ILE A 65 -1.39 1.83 5.88
N GLY A 66 -1.88 2.59 6.87
CA GLY A 66 -2.33 2.01 8.13
C GLY A 66 -3.23 0.81 7.84
N TYR A 67 -3.17 -0.20 8.69
CA TYR A 67 -3.98 -1.40 8.50
C TYR A 67 -5.48 -1.07 8.27
N GLU A 68 -6.01 -0.05 8.97
CA GLU A 68 -7.37 0.45 8.77
C GLU A 68 -7.57 1.15 7.42
N ASP A 69 -6.63 2.00 6.97
CA ASP A 69 -6.72 2.63 5.64
C ASP A 69 -6.73 1.55 4.52
N ARG A 70 -5.96 0.47 4.69
CA ARG A 70 -5.99 -0.69 3.78
C ARG A 70 -7.30 -1.44 3.83
N ARG A 71 -8.04 -1.38 4.94
CA ARG A 71 -9.31 -2.06 5.08
C ARG A 71 -10.40 -1.29 4.34
N GLU A 72 -10.43 0.03 4.50
CA GLU A 72 -11.36 0.94 3.84
C GLU A 72 -11.13 1.05 2.32
N LEU A 73 -9.87 0.98 1.88
CA LEU A 73 -9.55 1.05 0.45
C LEU A 73 -10.23 -0.08 -0.33
N ASN A 74 -11.09 0.27 -1.29
CA ASN A 74 -11.85 -0.68 -2.11
C ASN A 74 -12.74 -1.64 -1.28
N GLU A 75 -13.26 -1.19 -0.13
CA GLU A 75 -14.09 -2.00 0.76
C GLU A 75 -15.25 -2.68 0.01
N ASP A 76 -16.01 -1.94 -0.79
CA ASP A 76 -17.13 -2.49 -1.57
C ASP A 76 -16.70 -3.63 -2.51
N ALA A 77 -15.56 -3.45 -3.20
CA ALA A 77 -15.05 -4.47 -4.11
C ALA A 77 -14.62 -5.72 -3.32
N LYS A 78 -13.96 -5.55 -2.17
CA LYS A 78 -13.58 -6.66 -1.28
C LYS A 78 -14.79 -7.38 -0.72
N SER A 79 -15.82 -6.65 -0.32
CA SER A 79 -17.08 -7.21 0.18
C SER A 79 -17.75 -8.10 -0.88
N ARG A 80 -17.82 -7.64 -2.14
CA ARG A 80 -18.34 -8.45 -3.25
C ARG A 80 -17.51 -9.71 -3.52
N ILE A 81 -16.18 -9.58 -3.52
CA ILE A 81 -15.27 -10.73 -3.67
C ILE A 81 -15.48 -11.72 -2.53
N ALA A 82 -15.56 -11.22 -1.29
CA ALA A 82 -15.74 -12.02 -0.09
C ALA A 82 -17.04 -12.80 -0.10
N ALA A 83 -18.16 -12.15 -0.45
CA ALA A 83 -19.46 -12.79 -0.55
C ALA A 83 -19.45 -13.92 -1.59
N LYS A 84 -18.84 -13.69 -2.76
CA LYS A 84 -18.73 -14.73 -3.79
C LYS A 84 -17.86 -15.90 -3.33
N CYS A 85 -16.72 -15.61 -2.71
CA CYS A 85 -15.79 -16.62 -2.22
C CYS A 85 -16.44 -17.49 -1.13
N ALA A 86 -17.11 -16.85 -0.16
CA ALA A 86 -17.83 -17.56 0.89
C ALA A 86 -18.97 -18.42 0.34
N ALA A 87 -19.71 -17.95 -0.67
CA ALA A 87 -20.77 -18.75 -1.29
C ALA A 87 -20.26 -20.02 -2.00
N ASP A 88 -19.00 -20.04 -2.43
CA ASP A 88 -18.39 -21.19 -3.10
C ASP A 88 -17.73 -22.18 -2.13
N ILE A 89 -17.57 -21.81 -0.85
CA ILE A 89 -16.93 -22.62 0.18
C ILE A 89 -18.00 -23.44 0.91
N PRO A 90 -17.90 -24.77 0.95
CA PRO A 90 -18.85 -25.58 1.72
C PRO A 90 -18.49 -25.63 3.21
N ASP A 91 -19.48 -25.96 4.04
CA ASP A 91 -19.25 -26.38 5.42
C ASP A 91 -18.28 -27.59 5.47
N GLY A 92 -17.45 -27.66 6.51
CA GLY A 92 -16.45 -28.72 6.68
C GLY A 92 -15.17 -28.54 5.85
N ALA A 93 -15.04 -27.47 5.08
CA ALA A 93 -13.86 -27.23 4.25
C ALA A 93 -12.60 -26.94 5.07
N SER A 94 -11.44 -27.32 4.53
CA SER A 94 -10.12 -26.92 5.03
C SER A 94 -9.56 -25.80 4.14
N ILE A 95 -9.20 -24.68 4.74
CA ILE A 95 -8.87 -23.44 4.02
C ILE A 95 -7.54 -22.91 4.54
N PHE A 96 -6.61 -22.64 3.62
CA PHE A 96 -5.43 -21.83 3.93
C PHE A 96 -5.70 -20.36 3.60
N MET A 97 -5.62 -19.48 4.60
CA MET A 97 -5.87 -18.05 4.44
C MET A 97 -4.59 -17.27 4.70
N ASN A 98 -4.15 -16.50 3.70
CA ASN A 98 -2.95 -15.67 3.81
C ASN A 98 -3.27 -14.27 4.37
N ILE A 99 -2.23 -13.46 4.58
CA ILE A 99 -2.34 -12.08 5.04
C ILE A 99 -3.06 -11.17 4.03
N GLY A 100 -3.76 -10.15 4.54
CA GLY A 100 -4.35 -9.07 3.73
C GLY A 100 -5.80 -8.74 4.09
N THR A 101 -6.17 -7.47 3.88
CA THR A 101 -7.51 -6.97 4.22
C THR A 101 -8.62 -7.52 3.32
N SER A 102 -8.28 -7.98 2.10
CA SER A 102 -9.20 -8.73 1.26
C SER A 102 -9.51 -10.11 1.85
N THR A 103 -8.49 -10.83 2.35
CA THR A 103 -8.66 -12.15 2.97
C THR A 103 -9.45 -12.06 4.27
N GLU A 104 -9.27 -10.97 5.02
CA GLU A 104 -10.08 -10.69 6.22
C GLU A 104 -11.54 -10.39 5.89
N ALA A 105 -11.83 -9.73 4.77
CA ALA A 105 -13.20 -9.56 4.30
C ALA A 105 -13.86 -10.93 4.04
N VAL A 106 -13.13 -11.88 3.44
CA VAL A 106 -13.60 -13.27 3.28
C VAL A 106 -13.84 -13.92 4.65
N ALA A 107 -12.90 -13.78 5.59
CA ALA A 107 -13.03 -14.36 6.93
C ALA A 107 -14.32 -13.91 7.64
N ARG A 108 -14.69 -12.63 7.51
CA ARG A 108 -15.95 -12.10 8.08
C ARG A 108 -17.19 -12.74 7.46
N GLN A 109 -17.17 -13.04 6.16
CA GLN A 109 -18.29 -13.73 5.48
C GLN A 109 -18.37 -15.22 5.84
N LEU A 110 -17.27 -15.82 6.29
CA LEU A 110 -17.21 -17.22 6.70
C LEU A 110 -17.75 -17.48 8.12
N LEU A 111 -18.09 -16.45 8.90
CA LEU A 111 -18.59 -16.59 10.28
C LEU A 111 -19.82 -17.50 10.43
N ASN A 112 -20.63 -17.64 9.37
CA ASN A 112 -21.83 -18.47 9.37
C ASN A 112 -21.58 -19.92 8.90
N HIS A 113 -20.37 -20.23 8.44
CA HIS A 113 -20.00 -21.58 8.03
C HIS A 113 -19.70 -22.45 9.25
N LYS A 114 -19.90 -23.76 9.09
CA LYS A 114 -19.73 -24.73 10.16
C LYS A 114 -18.55 -25.64 9.88
N ASN A 115 -17.88 -26.05 10.96
CA ASN A 115 -16.82 -27.06 10.95
C ASN A 115 -15.66 -26.75 9.98
N LEU A 116 -15.35 -25.48 9.77
CA LEU A 116 -14.19 -25.09 8.97
C LEU A 116 -12.89 -25.42 9.71
N MET A 117 -11.89 -25.89 8.96
CA MET A 117 -10.50 -25.95 9.42
C MET A 117 -9.71 -24.85 8.73
N VAL A 118 -9.35 -23.80 9.46
CA VAL A 118 -8.62 -22.66 8.90
C VAL A 118 -7.17 -22.68 9.36
N VAL A 119 -6.25 -22.62 8.40
CA VAL A 119 -4.82 -22.44 8.65
C VAL A 119 -4.44 -21.05 8.15
N THR A 120 -3.90 -20.21 9.02
CA THR A 120 -3.61 -18.81 8.68
C THR A 120 -2.35 -18.31 9.38
N ASN A 121 -1.61 -17.46 8.68
CA ASN A 121 -0.52 -16.65 9.23
C ASN A 121 -0.98 -15.20 9.51
N ASN A 122 -2.29 -14.92 9.45
CA ASN A 122 -2.88 -13.62 9.71
C ASN A 122 -3.62 -13.62 11.06
N MET A 123 -3.11 -12.85 12.02
CA MET A 123 -3.71 -12.71 13.35
C MET A 123 -5.14 -12.14 13.33
N ASN A 124 -5.47 -11.26 12.38
CA ASN A 124 -6.82 -10.72 12.29
C ASN A 124 -7.82 -11.79 11.85
N VAL A 125 -7.43 -12.64 10.90
CA VAL A 125 -8.26 -13.78 10.47
C VAL A 125 -8.45 -14.75 11.63
N ALA A 126 -7.37 -15.06 12.37
CA ALA A 126 -7.44 -15.94 13.54
C ALA A 126 -8.29 -15.37 14.70
N ASN A 127 -8.47 -14.04 14.78
CA ASN A 127 -9.34 -13.42 15.76
C ASN A 127 -10.80 -13.34 15.28
N ILE A 128 -11.06 -13.45 13.97
CA ILE A 128 -12.41 -13.41 13.41
C ILE A 128 -13.07 -14.78 13.47
N LEU A 129 -12.34 -15.84 13.09
CA LEU A 129 -12.81 -17.23 12.97
C LEU A 129 -12.28 -18.11 14.09
#